data_AF-A0A417USA0-F1
#
_entry.id   AF-A0A417USA0-F1
#
_cell.length_a   1.000
_cell.length_b   1.000
_cell.length_c   1.000
_cell.angle_alpha   90.00
_cell.angle_beta   90.00
_cell.angle_gamma   90.00
#
_symmetry.space_group_name_H-M   'P 1'
#
loop_
_entity.id
_entity.type
_entity.pdbx_description
1 polymer ?
#
loop_
_entity_poly.entity_id
_entity_poly.type
_entity_poly.pdbx_seq_one_letter_code
_entity_poly.pdbx_strand_id
1 'polypeptide(L)'
;MIDRKMRKNEKEGVMQRENERIIYHLMHFNEKDKEWSERPYLLLEDMAIVFDILDLDDRSIQRIDHKKANKEQWSDQFLWESAKKNTKQFLPAKFEPVYKDFRGHTEDRPVFMVSNKIQRYGAGVICYEDFLGDISRKYNKSLYLLPTSIHEMLLLFDDGEDQEEDLLHILEKSDQQLSKEEFLSENIYYYDKYMGELISLF
;
A
#
# COMPACT_ATOMS: atom_id res chain seq x y z
N MET A 1 -11.49 41.59 -31.95
CA MET A 1 -10.28 41.00 -31.31
C MET A 1 -10.53 40.70 -29.82
N ILE A 2 -11.67 40.08 -29.48
CA ILE A 2 -12.12 39.87 -28.08
C ILE A 2 -12.15 38.38 -27.68
N ASP A 3 -11.83 37.46 -28.59
CA ASP A 3 -12.34 36.09 -28.46
C ASP A 3 -11.27 34.99 -28.29
N ARG A 4 -10.16 35.34 -27.63
CA ARG A 4 -9.14 34.39 -27.15
C ARG A 4 -8.97 34.34 -25.63
N LYS A 5 -9.40 35.38 -24.90
CA LYS A 5 -9.37 35.38 -23.42
C LYS A 5 -10.57 34.69 -22.79
N MET A 6 -11.73 34.66 -23.46
CA MET A 6 -12.94 33.99 -22.94
C MET A 6 -12.90 32.46 -23.09
N ARG A 7 -12.13 31.93 -24.05
CA ARG A 7 -11.94 30.47 -24.22
C ARG A 7 -11.01 29.82 -23.19
N LYS A 8 -10.34 30.60 -22.33
CA LYS A 8 -9.48 30.06 -21.26
C LYS A 8 -10.24 29.79 -19.95
N ASN A 9 -11.48 30.28 -19.83
CA ASN A 9 -12.28 30.18 -18.61
C ASN A 9 -13.35 29.07 -18.63
N GLU A 10 -13.41 28.24 -19.68
CA GLU A 10 -14.39 27.13 -19.80
C GLU A 10 -13.75 25.74 -19.71
N LYS A 11 -12.45 25.66 -19.41
CA LYS A 11 -11.73 24.41 -19.11
C LYS A 11 -11.20 24.35 -17.67
N GLU A 12 -11.77 25.12 -16.76
CA GLU A 12 -11.66 24.83 -15.33
C GLU A 12 -12.69 23.76 -14.98
N GLY A 13 -12.47 22.53 -15.49
CA GLY A 13 -12.95 21.38 -14.75
C GLY A 13 -12.32 21.49 -13.36
N VAL A 14 -13.14 21.46 -12.31
CA VAL A 14 -12.75 21.71 -10.91
C VAL A 14 -11.40 21.04 -10.62
N MET A 15 -10.32 21.83 -10.68
CA MET A 15 -8.98 21.32 -10.44
C MET A 15 -8.92 21.04 -8.94
N GLN A 16 -9.03 19.77 -8.56
CA GLN A 16 -8.94 19.38 -7.16
C GLN A 16 -7.63 19.90 -6.59
N ARG A 17 -7.71 20.48 -5.40
CA ARG A 17 -6.52 21.05 -4.74
C ARG A 17 -5.51 19.92 -4.51
N GLU A 18 -4.22 20.23 -4.57
CA GLU A 18 -3.16 19.20 -4.44
C GLU A 18 -3.30 18.37 -3.16
N ASN A 19 -3.75 18.99 -2.06
CA ASN A 19 -4.00 18.30 -0.80
C ASN A 19 -5.13 17.25 -0.86
N GLU A 20 -6.07 17.40 -1.79
CA GLU A 20 -7.17 16.44 -2.03
C GLU A 20 -6.72 15.23 -2.86
N ARG A 21 -5.46 15.23 -3.32
CA ARG A 21 -4.85 14.19 -4.15
C ARG A 21 -3.63 13.53 -3.51
N ILE A 22 -3.33 13.89 -2.26
CA ILE A 22 -2.29 13.22 -1.48
C ILE A 22 -2.73 11.78 -1.27
N ILE A 23 -1.88 10.83 -1.65
CA ILE A 23 -2.01 9.41 -1.37
C ILE A 23 -0.80 8.95 -0.54
N TYR A 24 -0.85 7.73 -0.03
CA TYR A 24 0.32 7.06 0.50
C TYR A 24 0.61 5.75 -0.23
N HIS A 25 1.84 5.27 -0.09
CA HIS A 25 2.23 3.90 -0.39
C HIS A 25 3.28 3.38 0.60
N LEU A 26 3.58 2.09 0.51
CA LEU A 26 4.64 1.47 1.30
C LEU A 26 5.96 1.47 0.52
N MET A 27 7.05 1.56 1.26
CA MET A 27 8.43 1.37 0.81
C MET A 27 9.18 0.54 1.84
N HIS A 28 10.21 -0.20 1.40
CA HIS A 28 11.14 -0.84 2.33
C HIS A 28 11.81 0.21 3.22
N PHE A 29 11.82 0.00 4.54
CA PHE A 29 12.52 0.87 5.48
C PHE A 29 13.90 0.33 5.83
N ASN A 30 14.92 1.10 5.52
CA ASN A 30 16.29 0.86 5.95
C ASN A 30 16.86 2.13 6.57
N GLU A 31 17.15 2.12 7.87
CA GLU A 31 17.61 3.30 8.64
C GLU A 31 18.81 4.01 8.00
N LYS A 32 19.63 3.30 7.22
CA LYS A 32 20.82 3.85 6.54
C LYS A 32 20.50 4.59 5.25
N ASP A 33 19.27 4.52 4.75
CA ASP A 33 18.84 5.20 3.54
C ASP A 33 18.67 6.71 3.79
N LYS A 34 19.10 7.51 2.81
CA LYS A 34 18.98 8.97 2.85
C LYS A 34 17.54 9.44 2.60
N GLU A 35 16.70 8.60 2.00
CA GLU A 35 15.30 8.90 1.67
C GLU A 35 14.53 9.47 2.89
N TRP A 36 14.79 8.94 4.09
CA TRP A 36 14.13 9.32 5.34
C TRP A 36 14.50 10.70 5.88
N SER A 37 15.59 11.28 5.39
CA SER A 37 15.98 12.67 5.69
C SER A 37 15.39 13.68 4.70
N GLU A 38 14.78 13.19 3.61
CA GLU A 38 14.33 14.01 2.49
C GLU A 38 12.81 14.09 2.38
N ARG A 39 12.06 13.10 2.90
CA ARG A 39 10.60 13.09 2.86
C ARG A 39 9.95 12.67 4.19
N PRO A 40 8.72 13.14 4.46
CA PRO A 40 7.92 12.64 5.58
C PRO A 40 7.52 11.18 5.37
N TYR A 41 7.51 10.41 6.45
CA TYR A 41 7.09 9.02 6.50
C TYR A 41 6.52 8.67 7.88
N LEU A 42 5.72 7.61 7.93
CA LEU A 42 5.36 6.92 9.17
C LEU A 42 5.92 5.50 9.13
N LEU A 43 6.43 5.02 10.25
CA LEU A 43 6.97 3.65 10.34
C LEU A 43 5.83 2.65 10.55
N LEU A 44 5.90 1.52 9.84
CA LEU A 44 5.04 0.35 10.01
C LEU A 44 5.94 -0.88 9.97
N GLU A 45 6.28 -1.44 11.13
CA GLU A 45 7.31 -2.48 11.25
C GLU A 45 8.61 -2.04 10.54
N ASP A 46 9.13 -2.83 9.59
CA ASP A 46 10.27 -2.51 8.73
C ASP A 46 9.85 -1.93 7.36
N MET A 47 8.64 -1.39 7.26
CA MET A 47 8.14 -0.63 6.11
C MET A 47 7.92 0.83 6.48
N ALA A 48 8.01 1.71 5.48
CA ALA A 48 7.66 3.11 5.60
C ALA A 48 6.40 3.43 4.80
N ILE A 49 5.41 4.02 5.47
CA ILE A 49 4.28 4.69 4.82
C ILE A 49 4.78 6.07 4.36
N VAL A 50 4.83 6.28 3.06
CA VAL A 50 5.30 7.53 2.44
C VAL A 50 4.17 8.23 1.69
N PHE A 51 4.29 9.55 1.50
CA PHE A 51 3.22 10.37 0.92
C PHE A 51 3.59 10.96 -0.45
N ASP A 52 2.64 10.95 -1.38
CA ASP A 52 2.81 11.46 -2.74
C ASP A 52 1.52 12.10 -3.25
N ILE A 53 1.61 12.93 -4.30
CA ILE A 53 0.44 13.47 -5.00
C ILE A 53 0.16 12.60 -6.22
N LEU A 54 -1.07 12.09 -6.33
CA LEU A 54 -1.53 11.39 -7.52
C LEU A 54 -2.11 12.39 -8.53
N ASP A 55 -1.57 12.37 -9.75
CA ASP A 55 -2.22 13.04 -10.88
C ASP A 55 -3.37 12.17 -11.40
N LEU A 56 -4.58 12.72 -11.46
CA LEU A 56 -5.77 11.96 -11.85
C LEU A 56 -5.93 11.86 -13.37
N ASP A 57 -5.26 12.72 -14.14
CA ASP A 57 -5.35 12.76 -15.59
C ASP A 57 -4.46 11.69 -16.21
N ASP A 58 -3.22 11.55 -15.74
CA ASP A 58 -2.24 10.61 -16.30
C ASP A 58 -1.74 9.53 -15.33
N ARG A 59 -2.22 9.52 -14.07
CA ARG A 59 -1.80 8.59 -13.01
C ARG A 59 -0.32 8.67 -12.66
N SER A 60 0.34 9.78 -13.00
CA SER A 60 1.68 10.07 -12.51
C SER A 60 1.67 10.35 -11.01
N ILE A 61 2.81 10.13 -10.38
CA ILE A 61 2.98 10.28 -8.93
C ILE A 61 4.11 11.27 -8.70
N GLN A 62 3.81 12.30 -7.91
CA GLN A 62 4.75 13.35 -7.57
C GLN A 62 5.12 13.25 -6.09
N ARG A 63 6.41 13.06 -5.83
CA ARG A 63 6.97 12.94 -4.48
C ARG A 63 6.70 14.19 -3.66
N ILE A 64 6.23 13.99 -2.43
CA ILE A 64 6.19 15.04 -1.41
C ILE A 64 7.48 14.93 -0.60
N ASP A 65 8.41 15.87 -0.81
CA ASP A 65 9.60 16.04 0.03
C ASP A 65 9.31 17.00 1.20
N HIS A 66 10.24 17.12 2.15
CA HIS A 66 10.10 18.06 3.27
C HIS A 66 9.97 19.52 2.79
N LYS A 67 10.61 19.88 1.67
CA LYS A 67 10.54 21.25 1.13
C LYS A 67 9.12 21.60 0.68
N LYS A 68 8.45 20.68 -0.02
CA LYS A 68 7.06 20.82 -0.45
C LYS A 68 6.13 20.84 0.75
N ALA A 69 6.25 19.88 1.67
CA ALA A 69 5.42 19.81 2.87
C ALA A 69 5.53 21.12 3.71
N ASN A 70 6.75 21.60 3.95
CA ASN A 70 6.98 22.85 4.69
C ASN A 70 6.42 24.09 3.97
N LYS A 71 6.58 24.16 2.64
CA LYS A 71 6.05 25.27 1.83
C LYS A 71 4.52 25.36 1.93
N GLU A 72 3.85 24.21 1.85
CA GLU A 72 2.39 24.12 1.92
C GLU A 72 1.85 24.05 3.38
N GLN A 73 2.74 24.05 4.37
CA GLN A 73 2.43 23.91 5.80
C GLN A 73 1.67 22.61 6.14
N TRP A 74 2.02 21.51 5.46
CA TRP A 74 1.49 20.18 5.74
C TRP A 74 2.29 19.50 6.85
N SER A 75 1.65 19.25 7.99
CA SER A 75 2.20 18.41 9.05
C SER A 75 2.07 16.93 8.71
N ASP A 76 2.85 16.06 9.37
CA ASP A 76 2.74 14.60 9.18
C ASP A 76 1.32 14.08 9.47
N GLN A 77 0.68 14.63 10.52
CA GLN A 77 -0.73 14.31 10.81
C GLN A 77 -1.66 14.72 9.66
N PHE A 78 -1.46 15.90 9.07
CA PHE A 78 -2.28 16.35 7.95
C PHE A 78 -2.08 15.48 6.71
N LEU A 79 -0.83 15.12 6.41
CA LEU A 79 -0.48 14.22 5.31
C LEU A 79 -1.18 12.86 5.50
N TRP A 80 -1.09 12.29 6.70
CA TRP A 80 -1.73 11.04 7.03
C TRP A 80 -3.26 11.09 6.88
N GLU A 81 -3.94 12.04 7.51
CA GLU A 81 -5.40 12.14 7.44
C GLU A 81 -5.91 12.35 6.00
N SER A 82 -5.18 13.17 5.23
CA SER A 82 -5.51 13.40 3.82
C SER A 82 -5.30 12.12 3.00
N ALA A 83 -4.13 11.50 3.13
CA ALA A 83 -3.76 10.29 2.39
C ALA A 83 -4.67 9.11 2.73
N LYS A 84 -4.98 8.87 4.01
CA LYS A 84 -5.86 7.79 4.48
C LYS A 84 -7.19 7.75 3.72
N LYS A 85 -7.84 8.90 3.56
CA LYS A 85 -9.09 9.02 2.82
C LYS A 85 -8.89 8.84 1.31
N ASN A 86 -7.94 9.58 0.76
CA ASN A 86 -7.74 9.71 -0.68
C ASN A 86 -7.21 8.42 -1.30
N THR A 87 -6.28 7.72 -0.65
CA THR A 87 -5.68 6.47 -1.15
C THR A 87 -6.75 5.40 -1.32
N LYS A 88 -7.63 5.19 -0.33
CA LYS A 88 -8.76 4.25 -0.45
C LYS A 88 -9.73 4.62 -1.58
N GLN A 89 -9.94 5.91 -1.81
CA GLN A 89 -10.81 6.42 -2.87
C GLN A 89 -10.21 6.23 -4.28
N PHE A 90 -8.95 6.60 -4.47
CA PHE A 90 -8.30 6.62 -5.79
C PHE A 90 -7.64 5.30 -6.16
N LEU A 91 -7.24 4.51 -5.16
CA LEU A 91 -6.62 3.20 -5.33
C LEU A 91 -7.48 2.10 -4.68
N PRO A 92 -8.74 1.87 -5.07
CA PRO A 92 -9.60 0.93 -4.36
C PRO A 92 -8.96 -0.46 -4.26
N ALA A 93 -9.14 -1.10 -3.10
CA ALA A 93 -8.61 -2.43 -2.84
C ALA A 93 -9.07 -3.46 -3.89
N LYS A 94 -8.16 -4.37 -4.21
CA LYS A 94 -8.37 -5.57 -5.02
C LYS A 94 -7.91 -6.76 -4.15
N PHE A 95 -8.86 -7.63 -3.83
CA PHE A 95 -8.63 -8.82 -3.03
C PHE A 95 -9.24 -10.01 -3.77
N GLU A 96 -8.40 -10.89 -4.28
CA GLU A 96 -8.81 -11.99 -5.15
C GLU A 96 -7.96 -13.23 -4.89
N PRO A 97 -8.52 -14.45 -5.04
CA PRO A 97 -7.72 -15.66 -4.96
C PRO A 97 -6.65 -15.66 -6.06
N VAL A 98 -5.47 -16.18 -5.75
CA VAL A 98 -4.44 -16.44 -6.76
C VAL A 98 -4.92 -17.53 -7.73
N TYR A 99 -4.20 -17.72 -8.85
CA TYR A 99 -4.53 -18.77 -9.81
C TYR A 99 -4.38 -20.17 -9.20
N LYS A 100 -5.16 -21.15 -9.69
CA LYS A 100 -5.24 -22.50 -9.10
C LYS A 100 -3.90 -23.22 -8.97
N ASP A 101 -2.99 -22.99 -9.91
CA ASP A 101 -1.67 -23.63 -9.92
C ASP A 101 -0.63 -22.87 -9.07
N PHE A 102 -1.05 -21.84 -8.34
CA PHE A 102 -0.17 -21.10 -7.44
C PHE A 102 0.23 -22.03 -6.29
N ARG A 103 1.52 -22.04 -5.97
CA ARG A 103 2.03 -22.96 -4.95
C ARG A 103 1.49 -22.60 -3.57
N GLY A 104 1.03 -23.59 -2.83
CA GLY A 104 0.40 -23.38 -1.51
C GLY A 104 -1.08 -23.02 -1.61
N HIS A 105 -1.60 -22.70 -2.80
CA HIS A 105 -3.04 -22.51 -3.00
C HIS A 105 -3.73 -23.86 -3.18
N THR A 106 -4.66 -24.17 -2.29
CA THR A 106 -5.58 -25.31 -2.41
C THR A 106 -7.01 -24.87 -2.09
N GLU A 107 -7.99 -25.73 -2.35
CA GLU A 107 -9.38 -25.44 -1.96
C GLU A 107 -9.54 -25.26 -0.45
N ASP A 108 -8.77 -26.02 0.34
CA ASP A 108 -8.77 -25.95 1.80
C ASP A 108 -7.88 -24.82 2.35
N ARG A 109 -6.82 -24.46 1.61
CA ARG A 109 -5.85 -23.42 1.97
C ARG A 109 -5.75 -22.37 0.85
N PRO A 110 -6.76 -21.49 0.72
CA PRO A 110 -6.77 -20.47 -0.33
C PRO A 110 -5.77 -19.35 -0.02
N VAL A 111 -4.83 -19.13 -0.93
CA VAL A 111 -3.99 -17.94 -0.98
C VAL A 111 -4.71 -16.82 -1.75
N PHE A 112 -4.62 -15.59 -1.26
CA PHE A 112 -5.19 -14.41 -1.91
C PHE A 112 -4.12 -13.40 -2.27
N MET A 113 -4.32 -12.69 -3.37
CA MET A 113 -3.56 -11.50 -3.71
C MET A 113 -4.28 -10.25 -3.16
N VAL A 114 -3.54 -9.44 -2.41
CA VAL A 114 -3.91 -8.11 -1.95
C VAL A 114 -3.16 -7.09 -2.79
N SER A 115 -3.91 -6.30 -3.56
CA SER A 115 -3.39 -5.17 -4.32
C SER A 115 -4.47 -4.09 -4.42
N ASN A 116 -4.32 -3.13 -5.33
CA ASN A 116 -5.37 -2.18 -5.69
C ASN A 116 -5.78 -2.33 -7.16
N LYS A 117 -6.89 -1.71 -7.54
CA LYS A 117 -7.46 -1.81 -8.89
C LYS A 117 -6.57 -1.27 -10.01
N ILE A 118 -5.56 -0.44 -9.70
CA ILE A 118 -4.60 0.05 -10.68
C ILE A 118 -3.28 -0.74 -10.68
N GLN A 119 -3.14 -1.71 -9.77
CA GLN A 119 -1.97 -2.60 -9.61
C GLN A 119 -0.64 -1.85 -9.45
N ARG A 120 -0.69 -0.68 -8.81
CA ARG A 120 0.49 0.13 -8.51
C ARG A 120 0.40 0.61 -7.08
N TYR A 121 1.44 0.34 -6.31
CA TYR A 121 1.52 0.63 -4.87
C TYR A 121 0.42 -0.06 -4.03
N GLY A 122 -0.05 -1.23 -4.48
CA GLY A 122 -1.16 -1.96 -3.88
C GLY A 122 -0.85 -2.64 -2.55
N ALA A 123 0.42 -2.81 -2.17
CA ALA A 123 0.74 -3.32 -0.83
C ALA A 123 0.21 -2.39 0.28
N GLY A 124 0.11 -1.08 0.01
CA GLY A 124 -0.46 -0.10 0.96
C GLY A 124 -1.94 -0.32 1.30
N VAL A 125 -2.63 -1.24 0.63
CA VAL A 125 -4.01 -1.63 0.96
C VAL A 125 -4.12 -2.21 2.36
N ILE A 126 -3.06 -2.82 2.90
CA ILE A 126 -3.06 -3.33 4.28
C ILE A 126 -3.27 -2.22 5.33
N CYS A 127 -2.92 -0.98 4.99
CA CYS A 127 -3.10 0.18 5.85
C CYS A 127 -4.50 0.81 5.72
N TYR A 128 -5.38 0.24 4.89
CA TYR A 128 -6.73 0.77 4.70
C TYR A 128 -7.51 0.51 5.96
N GLU A 129 -8.21 1.54 6.43
CA GLU A 129 -9.08 1.41 7.59
C GLU A 129 -10.06 0.26 7.40
N ASP A 130 -10.08 -0.59 8.44
CA ASP A 130 -10.84 -1.83 8.56
C ASP A 130 -10.53 -2.94 7.55
N PHE A 131 -9.60 -2.79 6.61
CA PHE A 131 -9.40 -3.79 5.55
C PHE A 131 -9.02 -5.18 6.10
N LEU A 132 -7.94 -5.26 6.89
CA LEU A 132 -7.53 -6.53 7.52
C LEU A 132 -8.55 -6.99 8.55
N GLY A 133 -9.10 -6.07 9.34
CA GLY A 133 -10.11 -6.36 10.35
C GLY A 133 -11.39 -6.96 9.77
N ASP A 134 -11.89 -6.44 8.65
CA ASP A 134 -13.08 -6.93 7.95
C ASP A 134 -12.87 -8.33 7.39
N ILE A 135 -11.71 -8.58 6.77
CA ILE A 135 -11.33 -9.92 6.29
C ILE A 135 -11.24 -10.88 7.48
N SER A 136 -10.46 -10.52 8.50
CA SER A 136 -10.27 -11.32 9.70
C SER A 136 -11.59 -11.66 10.40
N ARG A 137 -12.48 -10.68 10.59
CA ARG A 137 -13.82 -10.87 11.17
C ARG A 137 -14.71 -11.76 10.31
N LYS A 138 -14.71 -11.56 8.99
CA LYS A 138 -15.52 -12.35 8.05
C LYS A 138 -15.17 -13.83 8.10
N TYR A 139 -13.89 -14.16 8.19
CA TYR A 139 -13.42 -15.54 8.20
C TYR A 139 -13.15 -16.09 9.61
N ASN A 140 -13.21 -15.24 10.65
CA ASN A 140 -12.85 -15.54 12.04
C ASN A 140 -11.42 -16.12 12.17
N LYS A 141 -10.47 -15.51 11.46
CA LYS A 141 -9.09 -16.00 11.32
C LYS A 141 -8.10 -14.84 11.48
N SER A 142 -6.97 -15.11 12.13
CA SER A 142 -5.78 -14.25 12.00
C SER A 142 -5.20 -14.41 10.59
N LEU A 143 -4.33 -13.51 10.17
CA LEU A 143 -3.86 -13.44 8.77
C LEU A 143 -2.34 -13.42 8.70
N TYR A 144 -1.76 -14.19 7.79
CA TYR A 144 -0.38 -14.00 7.35
C TYR A 144 -0.35 -13.12 6.12
N LEU A 145 0.48 -12.07 6.12
CA LEU A 145 0.72 -11.21 4.95
C LEU A 145 2.16 -11.35 4.50
N LEU A 146 2.35 -11.75 3.25
CA LEU A 146 3.65 -12.01 2.65
C LEU A 146 3.90 -10.95 1.58
N PRO A 147 4.91 -10.08 1.75
CA PRO A 147 5.22 -9.04 0.77
C PRO A 147 5.72 -9.65 -0.54
N THR A 148 5.05 -9.42 -1.66
CA THR A 148 5.60 -9.85 -2.96
C THR A 148 6.22 -8.70 -3.73
N SER A 149 5.81 -7.46 -3.44
CA SER A 149 6.46 -6.22 -3.89
C SER A 149 5.82 -5.02 -3.18
N ILE A 150 6.27 -3.81 -3.48
CA ILE A 150 5.53 -2.57 -3.15
C ILE A 150 4.12 -2.51 -3.79
N HIS A 151 3.83 -3.34 -4.80
CA HIS A 151 2.59 -3.31 -5.56
C HIS A 151 1.55 -4.32 -5.07
N GLU A 152 1.94 -5.32 -4.30
CA GLU A 152 1.06 -6.41 -3.89
C GLU A 152 1.64 -7.25 -2.74
N MET A 153 0.74 -7.94 -2.04
CA MET A 153 1.08 -8.89 -0.99
C MET A 153 0.18 -10.12 -1.12
N LEU A 154 0.70 -11.29 -0.72
CA LEU A 154 -0.13 -12.46 -0.53
C LEU A 154 -0.75 -12.42 0.87
N LEU A 155 -1.97 -12.92 0.99
CA LEU A 155 -2.70 -13.07 2.24
C LEU A 155 -3.14 -14.52 2.39
N LEU A 156 -2.82 -15.10 3.55
CA LEU A 156 -3.24 -16.43 3.95
C LEU A 156 -3.99 -16.36 5.28
N PHE A 157 -4.93 -17.28 5.49
CA PHE A 157 -5.59 -17.44 6.78
C PHE A 157 -4.75 -18.32 7.69
N ASP A 158 -4.59 -17.90 8.95
CA ASP A 158 -3.98 -18.72 9.98
C ASP A 158 -4.96 -19.81 10.45
N ASP A 159 -4.70 -21.04 10.04
CA ASP A 159 -5.40 -22.25 10.49
C ASP A 159 -4.73 -22.97 11.67
N GLY A 160 -3.57 -22.47 12.13
CA GLY A 160 -2.76 -23.07 13.18
C GLY A 160 -1.90 -24.25 12.71
N GLU A 161 -1.82 -24.52 11.42
CA GLU A 161 -1.04 -25.63 10.85
C GLU A 161 0.27 -25.15 10.21
N ASP A 162 0.35 -23.86 9.86
CA ASP A 162 1.45 -23.28 9.09
C ASP A 162 2.77 -23.23 9.87
N GLN A 163 3.78 -23.88 9.30
CA GLN A 163 5.17 -23.73 9.75
C GLN A 163 5.85 -22.57 9.01
N GLU A 164 6.87 -22.01 9.63
CA GLU A 164 7.70 -20.94 9.06
C GLU A 164 8.24 -21.30 7.67
N GLU A 165 8.73 -22.54 7.49
CA GLU A 165 9.27 -22.98 6.21
C GLU A 165 8.23 -23.02 5.09
N ASP A 166 6.97 -23.29 5.41
CA ASP A 166 5.88 -23.29 4.41
C ASP A 166 5.62 -21.89 3.90
N LEU A 167 5.63 -20.90 4.80
CA LEU A 167 5.39 -19.50 4.47
C LEU A 167 6.57 -18.90 3.69
N LEU A 168 7.80 -19.18 4.11
CA LEU A 168 9.02 -18.75 3.39
C LEU A 168 9.06 -19.34 1.97
N HIS A 169 8.68 -20.60 1.79
CA HIS A 169 8.67 -21.24 0.48
C HIS A 169 7.64 -20.67 -0.50
N ILE A 170 6.56 -20.07 0.03
CA ILE A 170 5.59 -19.32 -0.77
C ILE A 170 6.23 -17.98 -1.20
N LEU A 171 6.92 -17.30 -0.29
CA LEU A 171 7.59 -16.01 -0.52
C LEU A 171 8.78 -16.10 -1.50
N GLU A 172 9.67 -17.08 -1.34
CA GLU A 172 10.90 -17.24 -2.14
C GLU A 172 10.65 -17.30 -3.66
N LYS A 173 9.46 -17.78 -4.07
CA LYS A 173 9.10 -17.88 -5.49
C LYS A 173 8.49 -16.60 -6.05
N SER A 174 7.90 -15.75 -5.21
CA SER A 174 7.44 -14.42 -5.65
C SER A 174 8.59 -13.44 -5.87
N ASP A 175 9.73 -13.63 -5.20
CA ASP A 175 10.81 -12.65 -5.14
C ASP A 175 11.81 -12.70 -6.32
N GLN A 176 11.79 -13.75 -7.15
CA GLN A 176 12.92 -14.07 -8.06
C GLN A 176 13.24 -13.07 -9.19
N GLN A 177 12.55 -11.92 -9.32
CA GLN A 177 12.74 -10.97 -10.42
C GLN A 177 12.53 -9.49 -10.08
N LEU A 178 12.43 -9.11 -8.80
CA LEU A 178 12.13 -7.72 -8.43
C LEU A 178 13.32 -6.79 -8.63
N SER A 179 13.03 -5.58 -9.09
CA SER A 179 13.99 -4.48 -9.00
C SER A 179 14.14 -4.02 -7.54
N LYS A 180 15.25 -3.34 -7.22
CA LYS A 180 15.47 -2.80 -5.87
C LYS A 180 14.35 -1.84 -5.46
N GLU A 181 13.80 -1.12 -6.43
CA GLU A 181 12.71 -0.17 -6.25
C GLU A 181 11.35 -0.85 -6.01
N GLU A 182 11.21 -2.12 -6.38
CA GLU A 182 9.99 -2.91 -6.19
C GLU A 182 9.99 -3.73 -4.89
N PHE A 183 11.16 -3.92 -4.29
CA PHE A 183 11.33 -4.61 -3.03
C PHE A 183 10.63 -3.88 -1.88
N LEU A 184 9.89 -4.63 -1.05
CA LEU A 184 9.16 -4.09 0.10
C LEU A 184 9.72 -4.59 1.43
N SER A 185 9.80 -5.91 1.63
CA SER A 185 10.37 -6.51 2.83
C SER A 185 10.62 -8.00 2.61
N GLU A 186 11.60 -8.54 3.34
CA GLU A 186 11.84 -9.99 3.47
C GLU A 186 11.00 -10.60 4.60
N ASN A 187 10.42 -9.78 5.48
CA ASN A 187 9.67 -10.25 6.63
C ASN A 187 8.27 -10.72 6.25
N ILE A 188 7.79 -11.73 6.98
CA ILE A 188 6.38 -12.10 6.98
C ILE A 188 5.67 -11.35 8.11
N TYR A 189 4.47 -10.83 7.80
CA TYR A 189 3.65 -10.11 8.79
C TYR A 189 2.47 -10.94 9.25
N TYR A 190 2.03 -10.68 10.48
CA TYR A 190 0.89 -11.33 11.10
C TYR A 190 -0.12 -10.30 11.60
N TYR A 191 -1.38 -10.46 11.22
CA TYR A 191 -2.49 -9.70 11.77
C TYR A 191 -3.25 -10.55 12.78
N ASP A 192 -3.13 -10.18 14.07
CA ASP A 192 -3.82 -10.87 15.15
C ASP A 192 -5.28 -10.40 15.23
N LYS A 193 -6.23 -11.34 15.11
CA LYS A 193 -7.66 -11.01 15.09
C LYS A 193 -8.22 -10.49 16.42
N TYR A 194 -7.57 -10.78 17.55
CA TYR A 194 -8.00 -10.38 18.88
C TYR A 194 -7.43 -9.02 19.28
N MET A 195 -6.15 -8.80 18.98
CA MET A 195 -5.49 -7.51 19.24
C MET A 195 -5.85 -6.47 18.18
N GLY A 196 -6.10 -6.91 16.94
CA GLY A 196 -6.33 -6.02 15.80
C GLY A 196 -5.06 -5.33 15.32
N GLU A 197 -3.90 -5.91 15.59
CA GLU A 197 -2.58 -5.35 15.33
C GLU A 197 -1.83 -6.17 14.27
N LEU A 198 -1.01 -5.47 13.47
CA LEU A 198 -0.07 -6.07 12.52
C LEU A 198 1.32 -6.08 13.16
N ILE A 199 2.00 -7.22 13.12
CA ILE A 199 3.37 -7.40 13.65
C ILE A 199 4.25 -8.12 12.63
N SER A 200 5.55 -7.83 12.60
CA SER A 200 6.52 -8.66 11.88
C SER A 200 6.81 -9.95 12.64
N LEU A 201 6.99 -11.07 11.94
CA LEU A 201 7.35 -12.36 12.53
C LEU A 201 8.85 -12.67 12.40
N PHE A 202 9.30 -12.93 11.18
CA PHE A 202 10.65 -13.35 10.81
C PHE A 202 10.90 -13.02 9.33
#